data_AF-A0A1X2ZR10-F1
#
_entry.id   AF-A0A1X2ZR10-F1
#
_cell.length_a   1.000
_cell.length_b   1.000
_cell.length_c   1.000
_cell.angle_alpha   90.00
_cell.angle_beta   90.00
_cell.angle_gamma   90.00
#
_symmetry.space_group_name_H-M   'P 1'
#
loop_
_entity.id
_entity.type
_entity.pdbx_description
1 polymer ?
#
loop_
_entity_poly.entity_id
_entity_poly.type
_entity_poly.pdbx_seq_one_letter_code
_entity_poly.pdbx_strand_id
1 'polypeptide(L)'
;MSEEMKGTTRYLDATVMEYALLDHARLRTPYGTQDDVRAYAAGGEKAVLHDLALALADMASRTGISWTASDTAPTFRDGGTEAYVELRRDQPNGHYSHLDAEAYLCAADGPRCIARLNLTEPGDIPSTVSGADGLASRIADRLNHPQFPKAGAYGPTADRMGDWYRGVEERFAAMSEENRRTRAIEPDEEAYHVGTGMYVTAEQFADVLPSPLLANRFVIMSFGYDADQASLHWNDMDYWSDEAAETAITDGDEDGCYWTGCMWDEDDYPDRLETPGMEESARPGGKTI
;
A
#
# COMPACT_ATOMS: atom_id res chain seq x y z
N MET A 1 21.43 -15.77 23.39
CA MET A 1 20.74 -14.63 24.02
C MET A 1 20.02 -13.93 22.88
N SER A 2 18.80 -14.38 22.57
CA SER A 2 17.97 -13.72 21.56
C SER A 2 17.35 -12.50 22.21
N GLU A 3 17.71 -11.31 21.73
CA GLU A 3 16.96 -10.11 22.04
C GLU A 3 15.56 -10.27 21.44
N GLU A 4 14.59 -10.38 22.34
CA GLU A 4 13.18 -10.22 22.04
C GLU A 4 13.04 -8.79 21.48
N MET A 5 12.89 -8.65 20.16
CA MET A 5 12.69 -7.36 19.48
C MET A 5 11.35 -6.76 19.92
N LYS A 6 11.37 -6.10 21.08
CA LYS A 6 10.32 -5.20 21.54
C LYS A 6 10.69 -3.79 21.09
N GLY A 7 10.06 -3.35 20.00
CA GLY A 7 9.89 -1.94 19.71
C GLY A 7 10.51 -1.46 18.40
N THR A 8 9.65 -0.78 17.63
CA THR A 8 9.98 0.23 16.61
C THR A 8 10.74 -0.27 15.38
N THR A 9 10.02 -0.89 14.44
CA THR A 9 10.11 -0.57 12.98
C THR A 9 9.06 -1.34 12.16
N ARG A 10 7.85 -0.77 12.03
CA ARG A 10 6.72 -1.42 11.33
C ARG A 10 6.98 -1.71 9.84
N TYR A 11 7.84 -0.94 9.16
CA TYR A 11 8.21 -1.20 7.76
C TYR A 11 9.27 -2.31 7.62
N LEU A 12 10.21 -2.41 8.57
CA LEU A 12 11.16 -3.53 8.60
C LEU A 12 10.45 -4.84 8.88
N ASP A 13 9.38 -4.85 9.69
CA ASP A 13 8.63 -6.06 9.99
C ASP A 13 7.96 -6.68 8.74
N ALA A 14 7.36 -5.86 7.87
CA ALA A 14 6.74 -6.36 6.64
C ALA A 14 7.76 -6.85 5.62
N THR A 15 8.90 -6.15 5.48
CA THR A 15 9.99 -6.59 4.59
C THR A 15 10.62 -7.89 5.10
N VAL A 16 10.83 -8.00 6.42
CA VAL A 16 11.33 -9.24 7.05
C VAL A 16 10.32 -10.38 6.87
N MET A 17 9.02 -10.10 7.02
CA MET A 17 7.94 -11.06 6.76
C MET A 17 7.95 -11.55 5.31
N GLU A 18 8.05 -10.63 4.35
CA GLU A 18 8.10 -10.95 2.92
C GLU A 18 9.31 -11.85 2.58
N TYR A 19 10.50 -11.51 3.10
CA TYR A 19 11.69 -12.32 2.92
C TYR A 19 11.54 -13.71 3.54
N ALA A 20 11.01 -13.81 4.76
CA ALA A 20 10.80 -15.08 5.43
C ALA A 20 9.77 -15.96 4.71
N LEU A 21 8.70 -15.38 4.16
CA LEU A 21 7.73 -16.10 3.33
C LEU A 21 8.39 -16.71 2.08
N LEU A 22 9.26 -15.95 1.40
CA LEU A 22 9.94 -16.38 0.18
C LEU A 22 11.06 -17.40 0.43
N ASP A 23 11.85 -17.21 1.49
CA ASP A 23 12.98 -18.07 1.82
C ASP A 23 12.54 -19.46 2.32
N HIS A 24 11.33 -19.56 2.90
CA HIS A 24 10.75 -20.81 3.40
C HIS A 24 9.58 -21.34 2.55
N ALA A 25 9.53 -20.96 1.28
CA ALA A 25 8.53 -21.50 0.35
C ALA A 25 8.77 -23.00 0.06
N ARG A 26 7.69 -23.71 -0.26
CA ARG A 26 7.71 -25.12 -0.65
C ARG A 26 7.29 -25.31 -2.10
N LEU A 27 7.90 -26.27 -2.78
CA LEU A 27 7.56 -26.62 -4.16
C LEU A 27 6.68 -27.87 -4.18
N ARG A 28 5.46 -27.78 -4.75
CA ARG A 28 4.60 -28.93 -4.99
C ARG A 28 5.01 -29.61 -6.31
N THR A 29 5.35 -30.89 -6.25
CA THR A 29 5.70 -31.71 -7.43
C THR A 29 4.70 -32.86 -7.58
N PRO A 30 4.61 -33.50 -8.77
CA PRO A 30 3.80 -34.71 -8.96
C PRO A 30 4.16 -35.87 -8.02
N TYR A 31 5.35 -35.83 -7.39
CA TYR A 31 5.90 -36.90 -6.54
C TYR A 31 5.88 -36.54 -5.03
N GLY A 32 5.34 -35.38 -4.67
CA GLY A 32 5.29 -34.90 -3.29
C GLY A 32 5.71 -33.43 -3.15
N THR A 33 5.91 -32.99 -1.91
CA THR A 33 6.37 -31.61 -1.61
C THR A 33 7.88 -31.61 -1.39
N GLN A 34 8.58 -30.66 -2.00
CA GLN A 34 9.98 -30.41 -1.75
C GLN A 34 10.11 -29.18 -0.84
N ASP A 35 10.82 -29.38 0.28
CA ASP A 35 11.07 -28.36 1.30
C ASP A 35 12.24 -27.46 0.90
N ASP A 36 12.28 -26.25 1.50
CA ASP A 36 13.37 -25.26 1.40
C ASP A 36 13.74 -24.84 -0.03
N VAL A 37 12.73 -24.69 -0.90
CA VAL A 37 12.94 -24.12 -2.24
C VAL A 37 12.70 -22.62 -2.16
N ARG A 38 13.78 -21.84 -2.18
CA ARG A 38 13.69 -20.39 -2.27
C ARG A 38 12.80 -20.00 -3.45
N ALA A 39 11.65 -19.40 -3.16
CA ALA A 39 10.73 -18.95 -4.18
C ALA A 39 11.06 -17.52 -4.61
N TYR A 40 10.59 -17.17 -5.80
CA TYR A 40 10.48 -15.79 -6.25
C TYR A 40 9.01 -15.50 -6.53
N ALA A 41 8.56 -14.27 -6.32
CA ALA A 41 7.28 -13.77 -6.81
C ALA A 41 7.48 -13.06 -8.16
N ALA A 42 6.63 -13.37 -9.14
CA ALA A 42 6.67 -12.82 -10.49
C ALA A 42 5.59 -11.74 -10.69
N GLY A 43 5.92 -10.65 -11.38
CA GLY A 43 4.93 -9.64 -11.82
C GLY A 43 3.95 -9.22 -10.71
N GLY A 44 2.64 -9.38 -10.98
CA GLY A 44 1.54 -9.07 -10.08
C GLY A 44 1.53 -9.85 -8.76
N GLU A 45 2.18 -11.01 -8.66
CA GLU A 45 2.30 -11.77 -7.41
C GLU A 45 3.06 -10.98 -6.33
N LYS A 46 3.99 -10.09 -6.72
CA LYS A 46 4.75 -9.27 -5.78
C LYS A 46 3.86 -8.30 -5.01
N ALA A 47 2.88 -7.69 -5.69
CA ALA A 47 1.97 -6.76 -5.04
C ALA A 47 1.11 -7.48 -4.01
N VAL A 48 0.52 -8.63 -4.37
CA VAL A 48 -0.31 -9.43 -3.46
C VAL A 48 0.50 -10.01 -2.31
N LEU A 49 1.75 -10.43 -2.56
CA LEU A 49 2.66 -10.91 -1.52
C LEU A 49 3.01 -9.79 -0.54
N HIS A 50 3.28 -8.59 -1.05
CA HIS A 50 3.55 -7.42 -0.22
C HIS A 50 2.34 -7.07 0.65
N ASP A 51 1.13 -7.07 0.08
CA ASP A 51 -0.12 -6.87 0.82
C ASP A 51 -0.33 -7.92 1.90
N LEU A 52 0.00 -9.19 1.61
CA LEU A 52 -0.03 -10.27 2.59
C LEU A 52 0.95 -10.04 3.74
N ALA A 53 2.19 -9.68 3.43
CA ALA A 53 3.21 -9.40 4.43
C ALA A 53 2.80 -8.25 5.36
N LEU A 54 2.23 -7.19 4.78
CA LEU A 54 1.70 -6.06 5.53
C LEU A 54 0.51 -6.47 6.41
N ALA A 55 -0.45 -7.22 5.88
CA ALA A 55 -1.62 -7.68 6.64
C ALA A 55 -1.22 -8.56 7.84
N LEU A 56 -0.23 -9.44 7.66
CA LEU A 56 0.30 -10.27 8.74
C LEU A 56 1.03 -9.46 9.82
N ALA A 57 1.84 -8.48 9.41
CA ALA A 57 2.55 -7.59 10.34
C ALA A 57 1.58 -6.68 11.11
N ASP A 58 0.59 -6.10 10.43
CA ASP A 58 -0.47 -5.29 11.05
C ASP A 58 -1.30 -6.12 12.03
N MET A 59 -1.67 -7.36 11.65
CA MET A 59 -2.39 -8.28 12.53
C MET A 59 -1.60 -8.57 13.82
N ALA A 60 -0.32 -8.93 13.70
CA ALA A 60 0.54 -9.20 14.85
C ALA A 60 0.70 -7.96 15.76
N SER A 61 0.97 -6.80 15.17
CA SER A 61 1.11 -5.51 15.85
C SER A 61 -0.15 -5.13 16.64
N ARG A 62 -1.32 -5.28 16.03
CA ARG A 62 -2.61 -4.87 16.63
C ARG A 62 -3.07 -5.81 17.73
N THR A 63 -2.88 -7.11 17.55
CA THR A 63 -3.35 -8.13 18.51
C THR A 63 -2.36 -8.38 19.64
N GLY A 64 -1.09 -7.97 19.48
CA GLY A 64 -0.01 -8.36 20.38
C GLY A 64 0.44 -9.81 20.19
N ILE A 65 -0.06 -10.49 19.14
CA ILE A 65 0.40 -11.83 18.75
C ILE A 65 1.90 -11.73 18.41
N SER A 66 2.70 -12.52 19.12
CA SER A 66 4.14 -12.60 18.85
C SER A 66 4.39 -13.36 17.55
N TRP A 67 5.42 -12.98 16.80
CA TRP A 67 5.79 -13.69 15.58
C TRP A 67 7.31 -13.80 15.40
N THR A 68 7.75 -14.80 14.65
CA THR A 68 9.16 -15.07 14.35
C THR A 68 9.36 -15.46 12.89
N ALA A 69 10.43 -14.99 12.26
CA ALA A 69 10.72 -15.16 10.83
C ALA A 69 12.16 -15.63 10.51
N SER A 70 13.02 -15.88 11.50
CA SER A 70 14.47 -16.02 11.29
C SER A 70 14.95 -17.37 10.76
N ASP A 71 14.29 -18.47 11.15
CA ASP A 71 14.81 -19.83 10.91
C ASP A 71 13.77 -20.78 10.29
N THR A 72 12.53 -20.33 10.16
CA THR A 72 11.40 -21.10 9.63
C THR A 72 10.41 -20.18 8.93
N ALA A 73 9.45 -20.79 8.23
CA ALA A 73 8.23 -20.11 7.78
C ALA A 73 7.67 -19.20 8.89
N PRO A 74 7.16 -18.00 8.57
CA PRO A 74 6.65 -17.07 9.58
C PRO A 74 5.65 -17.72 10.51
N THR A 75 5.96 -17.69 11.80
CA THR A 75 5.20 -18.36 12.85
C THR A 75 4.68 -17.35 13.85
N PHE A 76 3.38 -17.41 14.11
CA PHE A 76 2.58 -16.56 15.00
C PHE A 76 2.19 -17.36 16.24
N ARG A 77 2.36 -16.76 17.42
CA ARG A 77 2.10 -17.41 18.71
C ARG A 77 1.30 -16.51 19.63
N ASP A 78 0.26 -17.09 20.21
CA ASP A 78 -0.47 -16.52 21.34
C ASP A 78 -0.67 -17.59 22.41
N GLY A 79 -0.11 -17.34 23.59
CA GLY A 79 -0.06 -18.31 24.69
C GLY A 79 0.54 -19.65 24.25
N GLY A 80 -0.25 -20.72 24.38
CA GLY A 80 0.13 -22.09 24.00
C GLY A 80 -0.28 -22.50 22.59
N THR A 81 -0.83 -21.58 21.79
CA THR A 81 -1.30 -21.86 20.43
C THR A 81 -0.33 -21.26 19.42
N GLU A 82 -0.05 -22.00 18.35
CA GLU A 82 0.88 -21.60 17.30
C GLU A 82 0.24 -21.80 15.93
N ALA A 83 0.47 -20.85 15.03
CA ALA A 83 0.12 -20.95 13.63
C ALA A 83 1.27 -20.44 12.75
N TYR A 84 1.44 -20.98 11.55
CA TYR A 84 2.47 -20.53 10.62
C TYR A 84 1.93 -20.35 9.22
N VAL A 85 2.61 -19.54 8.40
CA VAL A 85 2.24 -19.28 7.00
C VAL A 85 3.34 -19.78 6.08
N GLU A 86 2.99 -20.64 5.14
CA GLU A 86 3.90 -21.14 4.11
C GLU A 86 3.47 -20.65 2.73
N LEU A 87 4.43 -20.23 1.93
CA LEU A 87 4.22 -20.11 0.49
C LEU A 87 4.38 -21.48 -0.16
N ARG A 88 3.47 -21.83 -1.08
CA ARG A 88 3.53 -23.04 -1.88
C ARG A 88 3.46 -22.69 -3.35
N ARG A 89 4.48 -23.12 -4.09
CA ARG A 89 4.53 -22.97 -5.54
C ARG A 89 4.34 -24.32 -6.21
N ASP A 90 3.46 -24.40 -7.21
CA ASP A 90 3.40 -25.59 -8.06
C ASP A 90 4.61 -25.62 -9.00
N GLN A 91 5.19 -26.81 -9.19
CA GLN A 91 6.29 -26.98 -10.14
C GLN A 91 5.87 -26.42 -11.51
N PRO A 92 6.73 -25.64 -12.21
CA PRO A 92 6.39 -25.07 -13.50
C PRO A 92 6.10 -26.17 -14.52
N ASN A 93 4.81 -26.51 -14.69
CA ASN A 93 4.37 -27.52 -15.64
C ASN A 93 4.13 -26.85 -16.99
N GLY A 94 5.16 -26.24 -17.57
CA GLY A 94 5.17 -25.67 -18.93
C GLY A 94 4.20 -24.50 -19.21
N HIS A 95 3.12 -24.31 -18.44
CA HIS A 95 2.06 -23.36 -18.76
C HIS A 95 1.52 -22.53 -17.59
N TYR A 96 1.56 -22.99 -16.33
CA TYR A 96 1.23 -22.17 -15.15
C TYR A 96 1.97 -22.67 -13.91
N SER A 97 2.51 -21.76 -13.09
CA SER A 97 2.98 -22.05 -11.73
C SER A 97 2.15 -21.23 -10.76
N HIS A 98 1.31 -21.87 -9.97
CA HIS A 98 0.51 -21.18 -8.95
C HIS A 98 1.37 -20.89 -7.73
N LEU A 99 1.17 -19.74 -7.10
CA LEU A 99 1.72 -19.39 -5.81
C LEU A 99 0.58 -19.20 -4.82
N ASP A 100 0.54 -20.03 -3.78
CA ASP A 100 -0.43 -19.95 -2.69
C ASP A 100 0.27 -19.55 -1.40
N ALA A 101 -0.38 -18.75 -0.56
CA ALA A 101 -0.08 -18.66 0.86
C ALA A 101 -1.07 -19.53 1.62
N GLU A 102 -0.55 -20.45 2.44
CA GLU A 102 -1.34 -21.35 3.27
C GLU A 102 -1.01 -21.14 4.74
N ALA A 103 -2.05 -20.88 5.54
CA ALA A 103 -1.94 -20.77 6.99
C ALA A 103 -2.26 -22.11 7.65
N TYR A 104 -1.41 -22.53 8.57
CA TYR A 104 -1.53 -23.78 9.33
C TYR A 104 -1.62 -23.50 10.81
N LEU A 105 -2.53 -24.18 11.50
CA LEU A 105 -2.61 -24.21 12.95
C LEU A 105 -1.86 -25.45 13.46
N CYS A 106 -0.92 -25.27 14.38
CA CYS A 106 -0.22 -26.35 15.06
C CYS A 106 -1.15 -26.96 16.12
N ALA A 107 -1.62 -28.18 15.87
CA ALA A 107 -2.43 -28.95 16.81
C ALA A 107 -1.69 -30.23 17.25
N ALA A 108 -2.17 -30.86 18.33
CA ALA A 108 -1.53 -32.04 18.93
C ALA A 108 -1.52 -33.26 17.97
N ASP A 109 -2.47 -33.33 17.04
CA ASP A 109 -2.60 -34.35 16.00
C ASP A 109 -1.87 -33.99 14.70
N GLY A 110 -1.19 -32.84 14.66
CA GLY A 110 -0.39 -32.34 13.55
C GLY A 110 -0.88 -31.00 13.00
N PRO A 111 -0.11 -30.37 12.09
CA PRO A 111 -0.51 -29.11 11.47
C PRO A 111 -1.77 -29.25 10.62
N ARG A 112 -2.72 -28.33 10.78
CA ARG A 112 -3.96 -28.29 9.98
C ARG A 112 -4.06 -26.98 9.21
N CYS A 113 -4.24 -27.06 7.89
CA CYS A 113 -4.52 -25.88 7.07
C CYS A 113 -5.85 -25.23 7.49
N ILE A 114 -5.81 -23.93 7.80
CA ILE A 114 -6.96 -23.14 8.27
C ILE A 114 -7.42 -22.09 7.26
N ALA A 115 -6.52 -21.63 6.38
CA ALA A 115 -6.79 -20.73 5.27
C ALA A 115 -5.75 -20.90 4.15
N ARG A 116 -6.18 -20.56 2.95
CA ARG A 116 -5.38 -20.45 1.72
C ARG A 116 -5.78 -19.18 0.96
N LEU A 117 -4.79 -18.42 0.54
CA LEU A 117 -4.88 -17.28 -0.37
C LEU A 117 -4.05 -17.59 -1.62
N ASN A 118 -4.68 -17.54 -2.79
CA ASN A 118 -3.99 -17.63 -4.07
C ASN A 118 -3.39 -16.24 -4.40
N LEU A 119 -2.08 -16.19 -4.65
CA LEU A 119 -1.35 -14.96 -5.01
C LEU A 119 -1.21 -14.77 -6.52
N THR A 120 -1.45 -15.82 -7.30
CA THR A 120 -1.51 -15.75 -8.76
C THR A 120 -2.92 -15.31 -9.17
N GLU A 121 -3.05 -14.46 -10.20
CA GLU A 121 -4.34 -14.02 -10.81
C GLU A 121 -5.37 -15.17 -10.87
N PRO A 122 -6.69 -14.90 -10.81
CA PRO A 122 -7.72 -15.90 -10.49
C PRO A 122 -7.72 -17.07 -11.47
N GLY A 123 -6.86 -18.04 -11.19
CA GLY A 123 -6.78 -19.34 -11.83
C GLY A 123 -7.67 -20.33 -11.10
N ASP A 124 -7.72 -21.54 -11.63
CA ASP A 124 -8.68 -22.61 -11.27
C ASP A 124 -8.64 -23.08 -9.79
N ILE A 125 -7.73 -22.56 -8.98
CA ILE A 125 -7.60 -22.85 -7.54
C ILE A 125 -8.16 -21.66 -6.73
N PRO A 126 -9.37 -21.77 -6.16
CA PRO A 126 -9.99 -20.65 -5.47
C PRO A 126 -9.36 -20.41 -4.09
N SER A 127 -9.15 -19.14 -3.73
CA SER A 127 -8.84 -18.76 -2.35
C SER A 127 -9.97 -19.20 -1.41
N THR A 128 -9.62 -19.60 -0.19
CA THR A 128 -10.61 -19.87 0.88
C THR A 128 -10.96 -18.60 1.68
N VAL A 129 -10.26 -17.50 1.40
CA VAL A 129 -10.41 -16.18 1.99
C VAL A 129 -10.44 -15.14 0.86
N SER A 130 -10.99 -13.96 1.13
CA SER A 130 -11.16 -12.89 0.13
C SER A 130 -9.89 -12.10 -0.21
N GLY A 131 -8.80 -12.26 0.55
CA GLY A 131 -7.56 -11.51 0.36
C GLY A 131 -6.55 -11.70 1.49
N ALA A 132 -5.47 -10.91 1.46
CA ALA A 132 -4.43 -10.85 2.49
C ALA A 132 -5.00 -10.69 3.91
N ASP A 133 -5.89 -9.70 4.09
CA ASP A 133 -6.53 -9.42 5.37
C ASP A 133 -7.39 -10.59 5.86
N GLY A 134 -8.01 -11.32 4.94
CA GLY A 134 -8.79 -12.54 5.24
C GLY A 134 -7.92 -13.70 5.72
N LEU A 135 -6.68 -13.82 5.22
CA LEU A 135 -5.74 -14.84 5.69
C LEU A 135 -5.20 -14.49 7.08
N ALA A 136 -4.71 -13.25 7.26
CA ALA A 136 -4.24 -12.77 8.55
C ALA A 136 -5.33 -12.87 9.64
N SER A 137 -6.55 -12.55 9.24
CA SER A 137 -7.77 -12.73 10.02
C SER A 137 -7.94 -14.14 10.57
N ARG A 138 -7.88 -15.13 9.68
CA ARG A 138 -8.10 -16.52 10.05
C ARG A 138 -7.08 -16.99 11.08
N ILE A 139 -5.86 -16.47 11.02
CA ILE A 139 -4.81 -16.79 11.99
C ILE A 139 -5.19 -16.22 13.37
N ALA A 140 -5.50 -14.92 13.46
CA ALA A 140 -5.89 -14.28 14.71
C ALA A 140 -7.09 -14.97 15.38
N ASP A 141 -8.13 -15.30 14.60
CA ASP A 141 -9.32 -16.04 15.08
C ASP A 141 -8.95 -17.38 15.72
N ARG A 142 -7.99 -18.11 15.12
CA ARG A 142 -7.61 -19.45 15.55
C ARG A 142 -6.61 -19.45 16.70
N LEU A 143 -5.88 -18.37 16.86
CA LEU A 143 -5.05 -18.11 18.04
C LEU A 143 -5.89 -17.65 19.25
N ASN A 144 -7.23 -17.69 19.15
CA ASN A 144 -8.19 -17.54 20.25
C ASN A 144 -8.16 -16.18 20.96
N HIS A 145 -7.87 -15.10 20.23
CA HIS A 145 -7.89 -13.76 20.80
C HIS A 145 -9.35 -13.26 21.00
N PRO A 146 -9.89 -13.19 22.23
CA PRO A 146 -11.34 -13.09 22.47
C PRO A 146 -11.91 -11.66 22.48
N GLN A 147 -11.09 -10.64 22.18
CA GLN A 147 -11.49 -9.22 22.34
C GLN A 147 -11.29 -8.33 21.08
N PHE A 148 -11.05 -8.92 19.91
CA PHE A 148 -10.81 -8.12 18.70
C PHE A 148 -11.98 -8.19 17.71
N PRO A 149 -12.19 -7.13 16.88
CA PRO A 149 -13.22 -7.15 15.85
C PRO A 149 -13.11 -8.40 14.99
N LYS A 150 -14.26 -8.91 14.52
CA LYS A 150 -14.31 -10.08 13.66
C LYS A 150 -13.36 -9.91 12.49
N ALA A 151 -12.58 -10.95 12.30
CA ALA A 151 -11.40 -10.92 11.49
C ALA A 151 -11.81 -10.86 9.99
N GLY A 152 -11.24 -9.89 9.25
CA GLY A 152 -11.68 -9.45 7.91
C GLY A 152 -11.94 -7.95 7.83
N ALA A 153 -11.94 -7.28 8.99
CA ALA A 153 -11.94 -5.84 9.18
C ALA A 153 -10.55 -5.31 9.57
N TYR A 154 -9.46 -5.90 9.07
CA TYR A 154 -8.13 -5.34 9.28
C TYR A 154 -7.79 -4.50 8.07
N GLY A 155 -7.90 -3.18 8.20
CA GLY A 155 -7.10 -2.31 7.35
C GLY A 155 -5.77 -1.97 8.01
N PRO A 156 -4.99 -1.09 7.35
CA PRO A 156 -3.66 -0.72 7.79
C PRO A 156 -3.68 -0.16 9.21
N THR A 157 -2.57 -0.29 9.94
CA THR A 157 -2.35 0.49 11.17
C THR A 157 -2.50 2.00 10.93
N ALA A 158 -2.87 2.77 11.97
CA ALA A 158 -2.93 4.23 11.86
C ALA A 158 -1.62 4.81 11.29
N ASP A 159 -0.48 4.31 11.76
CA ASP A 159 0.84 4.68 11.22
C ASP A 159 0.96 4.32 9.73
N ARG A 160 0.56 3.12 9.31
CA ARG A 160 0.63 2.71 7.88
C ARG A 160 -0.32 3.52 7.00
N MET A 161 -1.50 3.88 7.51
CA MET A 161 -2.41 4.80 6.81
C MET A 161 -1.77 6.18 6.67
N GLY A 162 -1.15 6.69 7.74
CA GLY A 162 -0.41 7.95 7.71
C GLY A 162 0.79 7.93 6.77
N ASP A 163 1.52 6.83 6.70
CA ASP A 163 2.65 6.64 5.78
C ASP A 163 2.16 6.58 4.33
N TRP A 164 1.04 5.89 4.06
CA TRP A 164 0.40 5.89 2.74
C TRP A 164 -0.03 7.30 2.32
N TYR A 165 -0.75 8.01 3.19
CA TYR A 165 -1.22 9.36 2.94
C TYR A 165 -0.06 10.30 2.63
N ARG A 166 0.97 10.31 3.48
CA ARG A 166 2.16 11.15 3.30
C ARG A 166 2.92 10.80 2.03
N GLY A 167 3.04 9.53 1.68
CA GLY A 167 3.69 9.11 0.44
C GLY A 167 2.94 9.56 -0.81
N VAL A 168 1.60 9.65 -0.75
CA VAL A 168 0.78 10.23 -1.83
C VAL A 168 0.94 11.75 -1.87
N GLU A 169 0.85 12.41 -0.71
CA GLU A 169 1.02 13.85 -0.56
C GLU A 169 2.39 14.32 -1.05
N GLU A 170 3.49 13.62 -0.73
CA GLU A 170 4.84 13.91 -1.20
C GLU A 170 4.96 13.86 -2.74
N ARG A 171 4.24 12.92 -3.39
CA ARG A 171 4.19 12.83 -4.85
C ARG A 171 3.44 14.02 -5.44
N PHE A 172 2.32 14.41 -4.84
CA PHE A 172 1.58 15.59 -5.26
C PHE A 172 2.37 16.89 -5.01
N ALA A 173 3.09 16.99 -3.89
CA ALA A 173 3.96 18.12 -3.60
C ALA A 173 5.04 18.30 -4.68
N ALA A 174 5.67 17.20 -5.11
CA ALA A 174 6.66 17.24 -6.19
C ALA A 174 6.05 17.69 -7.54
N MET A 175 4.85 17.19 -7.88
CA MET A 175 4.12 17.61 -9.08
C MET A 175 3.69 19.07 -9.00
N SER A 176 3.17 19.52 -7.86
CA SER A 176 2.75 20.89 -7.62
C SER A 176 3.92 21.87 -7.74
N GLU A 177 5.08 21.53 -7.18
CA GLU A 177 6.29 22.35 -7.33
C GLU A 177 6.71 22.47 -8.81
N GLU A 178 6.62 21.38 -9.57
CA GLU A 178 6.88 21.41 -11.00
C GLU A 178 5.84 22.24 -11.77
N ASN A 179 4.56 22.12 -11.42
CA ASN A 179 3.48 22.89 -12.03
C ASN A 179 3.70 24.38 -11.83
N ARG A 180 4.04 24.79 -10.60
CA ARG A 180 4.37 26.18 -10.28
C ARG A 180 5.61 26.65 -11.03
N ARG A 181 6.66 25.84 -11.07
CA ARG A 181 7.91 26.18 -11.79
C ARG A 181 7.72 26.36 -13.30
N THR A 182 6.86 25.55 -13.89
CA THR A 182 6.64 25.51 -15.34
C THR A 182 5.43 26.31 -15.81
N ARG A 183 4.66 26.86 -14.85
CA ARG A 183 3.37 27.51 -15.09
C ARG A 183 2.43 26.60 -15.88
N ALA A 184 2.33 25.35 -15.41
CA ALA A 184 1.46 24.33 -16.01
C ALA A 184 -0.02 24.50 -15.65
N ILE A 185 -0.30 25.22 -14.56
CA ILE A 185 -1.62 25.61 -14.10
C ILE A 185 -1.58 27.14 -13.98
N GLU A 186 -2.55 27.84 -14.55
CA GLU A 186 -2.67 29.29 -14.46
C GLU A 186 -3.55 29.72 -13.24
N PRO A 187 -3.45 30.97 -12.77
CA PRO A 187 -4.40 31.51 -11.79
C PRO A 187 -5.86 31.30 -12.22
N ASP A 188 -6.73 30.97 -11.27
CA ASP A 188 -8.15 30.65 -11.47
C ASP A 188 -8.45 29.40 -12.33
N GLU A 189 -7.43 28.71 -12.86
CA GLU A 189 -7.62 27.44 -13.58
C GLU A 189 -8.09 26.35 -12.61
N GLU A 190 -9.08 25.56 -13.04
CA GLU A 190 -9.62 24.49 -12.19
C GLU A 190 -8.59 23.36 -12.00
N ALA A 191 -8.31 23.04 -10.74
CA ALA A 191 -7.32 22.06 -10.32
C ALA A 191 -7.72 21.41 -8.99
N TYR A 192 -7.02 20.34 -8.61
CA TYR A 192 -7.10 19.84 -7.25
C TYR A 192 -6.17 20.65 -6.36
N HIS A 193 -6.73 21.30 -5.33
CA HIS A 193 -5.98 21.72 -4.15
C HIS A 193 -5.65 20.48 -3.34
N VAL A 194 -4.41 20.33 -2.88
CA VAL A 194 -3.93 19.13 -2.17
C VAL A 194 -3.04 19.54 -1.00
N GLY A 195 -3.56 19.60 0.22
CA GLY A 195 -2.77 20.12 1.35
C GLY A 195 -2.59 21.65 1.24
N THR A 196 -1.73 22.25 2.06
CA THR A 196 -1.60 23.71 2.11
C THR A 196 -0.95 24.31 0.85
N GLY A 197 -1.75 24.90 -0.04
CA GLY A 197 -1.28 25.74 -1.17
C GLY A 197 -0.64 24.98 -2.33
N MET A 198 -0.88 23.68 -2.45
CA MET A 198 -0.37 22.84 -3.53
C MET A 198 -1.48 22.51 -4.53
N TYR A 199 -1.15 22.54 -5.82
CA TYR A 199 -2.11 22.31 -6.91
C TYR A 199 -1.61 21.31 -7.94
N VAL A 200 -2.48 20.37 -8.30
CA VAL A 200 -2.23 19.36 -9.33
C VAL A 200 -3.39 19.30 -10.32
N THR A 201 -3.10 18.94 -11.56
CA THR A 201 -4.13 18.80 -12.59
C THR A 201 -4.99 17.56 -12.33
N ALA A 202 -6.18 17.50 -12.93
CA ALA A 202 -7.02 16.30 -12.88
C ALA A 202 -6.31 15.04 -13.41
N GLU A 203 -5.50 15.18 -14.46
CA GLU A 203 -4.73 14.08 -15.04
C GLU A 203 -3.67 13.56 -14.06
N GLN A 204 -2.90 14.47 -13.44
CA GLN A 204 -1.90 14.12 -12.43
C GLN A 204 -2.53 13.45 -11.20
N PHE A 205 -3.70 13.95 -10.77
CA PHE A 205 -4.45 13.36 -9.66
C PHE A 205 -4.86 11.92 -9.97
N ALA A 206 -5.44 11.68 -11.14
CA ALA A 206 -5.84 10.35 -11.60
C ALA A 206 -4.63 9.40 -11.81
N ASP A 207 -3.48 9.91 -12.24
CA ASP A 207 -2.26 9.12 -12.40
C ASP A 207 -1.70 8.62 -11.06
N VAL A 208 -1.81 9.42 -10.00
CA VAL A 208 -1.37 9.03 -8.65
C VAL A 208 -2.41 8.15 -7.95
N LEU A 209 -3.70 8.46 -8.14
CA LEU A 209 -4.84 7.79 -7.51
C LEU A 209 -5.80 7.23 -8.58
N PRO A 210 -5.46 6.12 -9.23
CA PRO A 210 -6.14 5.64 -10.44
C PRO A 210 -7.52 5.00 -10.20
N SER A 211 -7.98 4.91 -8.95
CA SER A 211 -9.30 4.35 -8.64
C SER A 211 -10.10 5.27 -7.73
N PRO A 212 -11.44 5.30 -7.84
CA PRO A 212 -12.30 6.09 -6.97
C PRO A 212 -12.07 5.81 -5.48
N LEU A 213 -11.85 4.54 -5.11
CA LEU A 213 -11.52 4.15 -3.74
C LEU A 213 -10.27 4.87 -3.22
N LEU A 214 -9.21 4.95 -4.02
CA LEU A 214 -7.97 5.62 -3.63
C LEU A 214 -8.13 7.13 -3.56
N ALA A 215 -8.84 7.70 -4.54
CA ALA A 215 -9.15 9.13 -4.60
C ALA A 215 -9.96 9.59 -3.37
N ASN A 216 -11.09 8.94 -3.10
CA ASN A 216 -11.97 9.30 -1.99
C ASN A 216 -11.30 9.11 -0.64
N ARG A 217 -10.51 8.04 -0.50
CA ARG A 217 -9.72 7.81 0.69
C ARG A 217 -8.74 8.95 0.95
N PHE A 218 -8.02 9.41 -0.06
CA PHE A 218 -7.10 10.52 0.07
C PHE A 218 -7.84 11.82 0.44
N VAL A 219 -8.96 12.11 -0.24
CA VAL A 219 -9.81 13.28 0.05
C VAL A 219 -10.29 13.26 1.50
N ILE A 220 -10.95 12.18 1.94
CA ILE A 220 -11.47 12.09 3.31
C ILE A 220 -10.34 12.21 4.34
N MET A 221 -9.20 11.55 4.11
CA MET A 221 -8.08 11.61 5.04
C MET A 221 -7.47 13.01 5.18
N SER A 222 -7.60 13.87 4.16
CA SER A 222 -7.08 15.25 4.18
C SER A 222 -7.87 16.22 5.07
N PHE A 223 -9.14 15.93 5.38
CA PHE A 223 -10.00 16.75 6.26
C PHE A 223 -10.07 16.22 7.70
N GLY A 224 -9.23 15.25 8.04
CA GLY A 224 -9.27 14.55 9.32
C GLY A 224 -10.27 13.39 9.32
N TYR A 225 -9.91 12.32 10.04
CA TYR A 225 -10.67 11.08 10.02
C TYR A 225 -10.51 10.32 11.34
N ASP A 226 -11.51 9.50 11.68
CA ASP A 226 -11.37 8.50 12.74
C ASP A 226 -10.51 7.35 12.22
N ALA A 227 -9.26 7.28 12.69
CA ALA A 227 -8.29 6.28 12.25
C ALA A 227 -8.71 4.84 12.58
N ASP A 228 -9.50 4.63 13.64
CA ASP A 228 -9.98 3.29 13.96
C ASP A 228 -11.07 2.87 12.96
N GLN A 229 -12.03 3.76 12.66
CA GLN A 229 -13.05 3.48 11.64
C GLN A 229 -12.46 3.34 10.24
N ALA A 230 -11.62 4.28 9.82
CA ALA A 230 -10.97 4.26 8.51
C ALA A 230 -10.15 2.99 8.29
N SER A 231 -9.49 2.50 9.35
CA SER A 231 -8.77 1.24 9.28
C SER A 231 -9.72 0.07 9.05
N LEU A 232 -10.80 -0.07 9.83
CA LEU A 232 -11.73 -1.20 9.67
C LEU A 232 -12.35 -1.25 8.27
N HIS A 233 -12.52 -0.09 7.65
CA HIS A 233 -13.18 0.09 6.37
C HIS A 233 -12.21 0.37 5.21
N TRP A 234 -10.90 0.14 5.38
CA TRP A 234 -9.89 0.55 4.38
C TRP A 234 -10.21 0.09 2.94
N ASN A 235 -10.74 -1.12 2.77
CA ASN A 235 -11.10 -1.69 1.47
C ASN A 235 -12.62 -1.65 1.16
N ASP A 236 -13.38 -0.87 1.94
CA ASP A 236 -14.84 -0.75 1.81
C ASP A 236 -15.21 0.49 0.98
N MET A 237 -15.68 0.26 -0.25
CA MET A 237 -16.06 1.34 -1.16
C MET A 237 -17.27 2.14 -0.66
N ASP A 238 -18.17 1.53 0.10
CA ASP A 238 -19.36 2.22 0.60
C ASP A 238 -18.96 3.23 1.70
N TYR A 239 -17.97 2.86 2.52
CA TYR A 239 -17.38 3.77 3.51
C TYR A 239 -16.60 4.91 2.86
N TRP A 240 -15.74 4.61 1.89
CA TRP A 240 -14.99 5.61 1.12
C TRP A 240 -15.76 6.10 -0.11
N SER A 241 -17.08 6.25 -0.01
CA SER A 241 -17.90 6.66 -1.15
C SER A 241 -17.68 8.12 -1.54
N ASP A 242 -18.04 8.47 -2.77
CA ASP A 242 -17.97 9.85 -3.26
C ASP A 242 -18.81 10.77 -2.36
N GLU A 243 -19.97 10.32 -1.87
CA GLU A 243 -20.84 11.07 -0.94
C GLU A 243 -20.13 11.36 0.40
N ALA A 244 -19.37 10.40 0.93
CA ALA A 244 -18.57 10.60 2.13
C ALA A 244 -17.42 11.59 1.88
N ALA A 245 -16.79 11.54 0.71
CA ALA A 245 -15.76 12.49 0.31
C ALA A 245 -16.32 13.91 0.13
N GLU A 246 -17.46 14.07 -0.54
CA GLU A 246 -18.18 15.33 -0.67
C GLU A 246 -18.55 15.92 0.70
N THR A 247 -19.00 15.06 1.63
CA THR A 247 -19.32 15.48 3.01
C THR A 247 -18.09 16.01 3.73
N ALA A 248 -16.94 15.32 3.62
CA ALA A 248 -15.69 15.74 4.27
C ALA A 248 -15.22 17.14 3.82
N ILE A 249 -15.44 17.49 2.54
CA ILE A 249 -15.08 18.80 1.99
C ILE A 249 -15.88 19.95 2.66
N THR A 250 -17.08 19.68 3.16
CA THR A 250 -17.96 20.72 3.72
C THR A 250 -17.58 21.20 5.12
N ASP A 251 -16.65 20.51 5.81
CA ASP A 251 -16.26 20.81 7.19
C ASP A 251 -15.19 21.93 7.34
N GLY A 252 -14.85 22.63 6.26
CA GLY A 252 -14.30 23.99 6.34
C GLY A 252 -12.82 24.14 6.70
N ASP A 253 -12.00 23.11 6.52
CA ASP A 253 -10.54 23.27 6.55
C ASP A 253 -10.02 23.64 5.15
N GLU A 254 -9.46 24.85 5.02
CA GLU A 254 -8.83 25.36 3.79
C GLU A 254 -7.63 24.49 3.34
N ASP A 255 -7.13 23.60 4.21
CA ASP A 255 -5.94 22.78 3.99
C ASP A 255 -6.24 21.39 3.38
N GLY A 256 -7.51 21.02 3.15
CA GLY A 256 -7.87 19.71 2.62
C GLY A 256 -7.73 19.56 1.10
N CYS A 257 -8.07 18.38 0.58
CA CYS A 257 -8.01 18.05 -0.85
C CYS A 257 -9.37 18.20 -1.52
N TYR A 258 -9.51 19.12 -2.48
CA TYR A 258 -10.76 19.38 -3.17
C TYR A 258 -10.54 20.04 -4.55
N TRP A 259 -11.55 19.94 -5.42
CA TRP A 259 -11.55 20.59 -6.73
C TRP A 259 -11.90 22.07 -6.59
N THR A 260 -11.04 22.97 -7.07
CA THR A 260 -11.22 24.43 -6.95
C THR A 260 -10.42 25.17 -8.03
N GLY A 261 -10.62 26.48 -8.14
CA GLY A 261 -9.70 27.35 -8.90
C GLY A 261 -8.35 27.47 -8.19
N CYS A 262 -7.27 27.42 -8.97
CA CYS A 262 -5.91 27.66 -8.49
C CYS A 262 -5.78 29.07 -7.90
N MET A 263 -5.41 29.14 -6.62
CA MET A 263 -5.27 30.41 -5.88
C MET A 263 -3.87 31.01 -5.96
N TRP A 264 -2.96 30.40 -6.74
CA TRP A 264 -1.65 31.01 -7.00
C TRP A 264 -1.82 32.33 -7.75
N ASP A 265 -1.08 33.35 -7.32
CA ASP A 265 -1.00 34.63 -8.02
C ASP A 265 0.27 34.73 -8.90
N GLU A 266 0.43 35.85 -9.62
CA GLU A 266 1.60 36.05 -10.48
C GLU A 266 2.93 36.07 -9.69
N ASP A 267 2.91 36.42 -8.40
CA ASP A 267 4.10 36.48 -7.55
C ASP A 267 4.52 35.08 -7.04
N ASP A 268 3.62 34.10 -7.07
CA ASP A 268 3.90 32.70 -6.71
C ASP A 268 4.73 31.96 -7.78
N TYR A 269 4.68 32.41 -9.03
CA TYR A 269 5.48 31.82 -10.10
C TYR A 269 6.91 32.37 -10.07
N PRO A 270 7.94 31.52 -10.23
CA PRO A 270 9.30 32.03 -10.35
C PRO A 270 9.40 32.96 -11.57
N ASP A 271 9.99 34.14 -11.37
CA ASP A 271 10.33 35.06 -12.45
C ASP A 271 10.93 34.27 -13.61
N ARG A 272 10.38 34.45 -14.82
CA ARG A 272 11.01 33.90 -16.03
C ARG A 272 12.46 34.35 -16.00
N LEU A 273 13.39 33.41 -15.77
CA LEU A 273 14.81 33.67 -15.94
C LEU A 273 14.95 34.29 -17.34
N GLU A 274 15.23 35.58 -17.40
CA GLU A 274 15.63 36.22 -18.64
C GLU A 274 16.80 35.39 -19.15
N THR A 275 16.59 34.62 -20.21
CA THR A 275 17.69 34.03 -20.97
C THR A 275 18.67 35.16 -21.24
N PRO A 276 19.93 35.10 -20.75
CA PRO A 276 20.89 36.16 -20.98
C PRO A 276 20.99 36.40 -22.48
N GLY A 277 20.78 37.66 -22.87
CA GLY A 277 20.55 38.07 -24.24
C GLY A 277 21.40 37.33 -25.26
N MET A 278 20.72 36.69 -26.22
CA MET A 278 21.33 36.37 -27.49
C MET A 278 21.58 37.73 -28.17
N GLU A 279 22.75 38.32 -27.93
CA GLU A 279 23.20 39.53 -28.60
C GLU A 279 23.01 39.33 -30.10
N GLU A 280 22.06 40.08 -30.65
CA GLU A 280 21.91 40.30 -32.07
C GLU A 280 23.23 40.89 -32.58
N SER A 281 24.10 40.00 -33.06
CA SER A 281 25.34 40.40 -33.71
C SER A 281 24.99 41.16 -34.97
N ALA A 282 24.88 42.47 -34.82
CA ALA A 282 24.82 43.44 -35.90
C ALA A 282 25.99 43.16 -36.86
N ARG A 283 25.71 42.56 -38.01
CA ARG A 283 26.67 42.52 -39.11
C ARG A 283 26.74 43.93 -39.70
N PRO A 284 27.91 44.59 -39.70
CA PRO A 284 28.03 45.89 -40.32
C PRO A 284 27.93 45.72 -41.83
N GLY A 285 27.05 46.51 -42.45
CA GLY A 285 27.00 46.67 -43.89
C GLY A 285 28.32 47.24 -44.42
N GLY A 286 28.85 46.59 -45.47
CA GLY A 286 29.95 47.08 -46.28
C GLY A 286 29.65 46.85 -47.75
N LYS A 287 29.62 47.95 -48.51
CA LYS A 287 29.15 48.11 -49.90
C LYS A 287 30.06 47.46 -50.96
N THR A 288 29.40 47.03 -52.04
CA THR A 288 29.70 47.24 -53.48
C THR A 288 31.16 47.42 -53.92
N ILE A 289 31.66 46.53 -54.78
CA ILE A 289 31.83 46.63 -56.26
C ILE A 289 31.90 45.21 -56.81
#